data_AF-A0A352V943-F1
#
_entry.id   AF-A0A352V943-F1
#
_cell.length_a   1.000
_cell.length_b   1.000
_cell.length_c   1.000
_cell.angle_alpha   90.00
_cell.angle_beta   90.00
_cell.angle_gamma   90.00
#
_symmetry.space_group_name_H-M   'P 1'
#
loop_
_entity.id
_entity.type
_entity.pdbx_description
1 polymer ?
#
loop_
_entity_poly.entity_id
_entity_poly.type
_entity_poly.pdbx_seq_one_letter_code
_entity_poly.pdbx_strand_id
1 'polypeptide(L)'
;MSLRKIVFCISFSLSVFNFFSQDISSTIQFKWGVLTLDKKTNKTVGLNFSKPVQLSEGDDIRIYLEPVKNAFIYLYLLDSNNDLMLLFPENFTQFSKNYSNKPYYIPDAESWFTIDENSGTEEFYLIASKVRQPELESLTGKLQKESEKSTPNSNKINELKKSIIDELARLRKENSTNVAVAEKPVSTAGTTRSIGEVTTNATEVLTENFYAKTLRLEH
;
A
#
# COMPACT_ATOMS: atom_id res chain seq x y z
N MET A 1 -37.12 54.92 -52.26
CA MET A 1 -37.56 53.56 -52.65
C MET A 1 -36.41 52.60 -52.38
N SER A 2 -36.68 51.57 -51.57
CA SER A 2 -35.84 50.40 -51.27
C SER A 2 -34.72 50.52 -50.20
N LEU A 3 -35.08 50.04 -49.01
CA LEU A 3 -34.23 49.56 -47.91
C LEU A 3 -33.25 48.47 -48.39
N ARG A 4 -32.02 48.49 -47.89
CA ARG A 4 -31.24 47.26 -47.64
C ARG A 4 -30.59 47.33 -46.26
N LYS A 5 -31.20 46.60 -45.32
CA LYS A 5 -30.62 46.28 -44.01
C LYS A 5 -29.51 45.27 -44.24
N ILE A 6 -28.26 45.64 -43.94
CA ILE A 6 -27.13 44.72 -43.89
C ILE A 6 -27.13 44.09 -42.49
N VAL A 7 -27.50 42.82 -42.43
CA VAL A 7 -27.37 41.99 -41.22
C VAL A 7 -25.92 41.53 -41.15
N PHE A 8 -25.18 42.01 -40.15
CA PHE A 8 -23.85 41.50 -39.81
C PHE A 8 -24.03 40.23 -38.96
N CYS A 9 -23.90 39.06 -39.59
CA CYS A 9 -23.73 37.80 -38.88
C CYS A 9 -22.29 37.73 -38.36
N ILE A 10 -22.09 38.05 -37.08
CA ILE A 10 -20.84 37.72 -36.38
C ILE A 10 -20.89 36.20 -36.14
N SER A 11 -20.21 35.45 -37.00
CA SER A 11 -19.94 34.03 -36.78
C SER A 11 -19.03 33.89 -35.56
N PHE A 12 -19.64 33.55 -34.43
CA PHE A 12 -18.97 33.14 -33.21
C PHE A 12 -18.28 31.80 -33.48
N SER A 13 -17.02 31.86 -33.91
CA SER A 13 -16.15 30.69 -34.02
C SER A 13 -15.90 30.15 -32.61
N LEU A 14 -16.76 29.23 -32.18
CA LEU A 14 -16.53 28.37 -31.02
C LEU A 14 -15.28 27.54 -31.32
N SER A 15 -14.11 28.06 -30.95
CA SER A 15 -12.91 27.25 -30.87
C SER A 15 -13.15 26.23 -29.76
N VAL A 16 -13.68 25.08 -30.14
CA VAL A 16 -13.66 23.88 -29.31
C VAL A 16 -12.18 23.57 -29.11
N PHE A 17 -11.62 24.06 -28.01
CA PHE A 17 -10.38 23.51 -27.48
C PHE A 17 -10.69 22.06 -27.15
N ASN A 18 -10.45 21.19 -28.13
CA ASN A 18 -10.20 19.79 -27.89
C ASN A 18 -8.97 19.77 -26.99
N PHE A 19 -9.17 19.85 -25.68
CA PHE A 19 -8.24 19.30 -24.73
C PHE A 19 -8.07 17.86 -25.17
N PHE A 20 -6.96 17.58 -25.85
CA PHE A 20 -6.45 16.24 -25.97
C PHE A 20 -6.33 15.73 -24.54
N SER A 21 -7.31 14.92 -24.13
CA SER A 21 -7.16 14.05 -22.98
C SER A 21 -6.04 13.12 -23.38
N GLN A 22 -4.81 13.46 -22.95
CA GLN A 22 -3.70 12.55 -23.09
C GLN A 22 -4.05 11.40 -22.17
N ASP A 23 -4.61 10.36 -22.76
CA ASP A 23 -4.93 9.10 -22.12
C ASP A 23 -3.60 8.42 -21.77
N ILE A 24 -2.93 8.95 -20.74
CA ILE A 24 -1.86 8.25 -20.08
C ILE A 24 -2.60 7.31 -19.13
N SER A 25 -3.01 6.16 -19.68
CA SER A 25 -3.31 4.97 -18.89
C SER A 25 -2.04 4.59 -18.12
N SER A 26 -1.79 5.33 -17.05
CA SER A 26 -0.64 5.15 -16.19
C SER A 26 -1.16 4.28 -15.06
N THR A 27 -1.08 2.98 -15.29
CA THR A 27 -1.28 1.94 -14.28
C THR A 27 -0.39 2.20 -13.06
N ILE A 28 -0.83 1.72 -11.91
CA ILE A 28 0.03 1.51 -10.75
C ILE A 28 0.75 0.18 -10.92
N GLN A 29 2.04 0.15 -10.59
CA GLN A 29 2.86 -1.05 -10.58
C GLN A 29 3.70 -1.08 -9.32
N PHE A 30 3.68 -2.21 -8.63
CA PHE A 30 4.54 -2.45 -7.47
C PHE A 30 4.69 -3.95 -7.23
N LYS A 31 5.66 -4.31 -6.41
CA LYS A 31 5.84 -5.69 -5.93
C LYS A 31 5.69 -5.72 -4.43
N TRP A 32 5.15 -6.81 -3.91
CA TRP A 32 5.09 -7.05 -2.47
C TRP A 32 5.23 -8.54 -2.15
N GLY A 33 5.61 -8.86 -0.92
CA GLY A 33 5.61 -10.24 -0.44
C GLY A 33 5.87 -10.31 1.06
N VAL A 34 5.52 -11.44 1.67
CA VAL A 34 5.96 -11.76 3.04
C VAL A 34 7.03 -12.83 2.93
N LEU A 35 8.17 -12.57 3.54
CA LEU A 35 9.36 -13.41 3.53
C LEU A 35 9.49 -14.09 4.89
N THR A 36 10.03 -15.30 4.92
CA THR A 36 10.41 -16.01 6.14
C THR A 36 11.77 -16.68 5.96
N LEU A 37 12.40 -17.07 7.06
CA LEU A 37 13.62 -17.88 7.04
C LEU A 37 13.26 -19.37 7.03
N ASP A 38 13.63 -20.08 5.96
CA ASP A 38 13.56 -21.54 5.97
C ASP A 38 14.63 -22.10 6.92
N LYS A 39 14.18 -22.55 8.10
CA LYS A 39 15.04 -23.10 9.16
C LYS A 39 15.89 -24.31 8.71
N LYS A 40 15.51 -25.03 7.64
CA LYS A 40 16.28 -26.17 7.12
C LYS A 40 17.40 -25.75 6.18
N THR A 41 17.14 -24.78 5.32
CA THR A 41 18.09 -24.35 4.28
C THR A 41 18.84 -23.07 4.66
N ASN A 42 18.41 -22.40 5.74
CA ASN A 42 18.84 -21.07 6.16
C ASN A 42 18.73 -20.02 5.04
N LYS A 43 17.74 -20.20 4.14
CA LYS A 43 17.47 -19.28 3.03
C LYS A 43 16.19 -18.50 3.30
N THR A 44 16.20 -17.24 2.89
CA THR A 44 14.97 -16.44 2.86
C THR A 44 14.08 -16.91 1.71
N VAL A 45 12.84 -17.22 2.03
CA VAL A 45 11.82 -17.68 1.08
C VAL A 45 10.55 -16.83 1.21
N GLY A 46 9.84 -16.63 0.09
CA GLY A 46 8.54 -15.95 0.13
C GLY A 46 7.41 -16.89 0.52
N LEU A 47 6.56 -16.47 1.45
CA LEU A 47 5.34 -17.16 1.86
C LEU A 47 4.33 -17.16 0.72
N ASN A 48 3.65 -18.30 0.55
CA ASN A 48 2.64 -18.47 -0.48
C ASN A 48 1.24 -18.45 0.14
N PHE A 49 0.52 -17.34 -0.07
CA PHE A 49 -0.85 -17.13 0.41
C PHE A 49 -1.93 -17.78 -0.46
N SER A 50 -1.57 -18.65 -1.42
CA SER A 50 -2.56 -19.49 -2.15
C SER A 50 -3.22 -20.54 -1.24
N LYS A 51 -2.65 -20.76 -0.05
CA LYS A 51 -3.19 -21.58 1.04
C LYS A 51 -3.10 -20.78 2.33
N PRO A 52 -3.88 -21.12 3.37
CA PRO A 52 -3.67 -20.57 4.71
C PRO A 52 -2.22 -20.75 5.12
N VAL A 53 -1.60 -19.66 5.54
CA VAL A 53 -0.24 -19.65 6.07
C VAL A 53 -0.35 -19.77 7.58
N GLN A 54 0.21 -20.82 8.15
CA GLN A 54 0.35 -20.98 9.60
C GLN A 54 1.80 -20.72 9.94
N LEU A 55 2.03 -19.81 10.88
CA LEU A 55 3.34 -19.56 11.44
C LEU A 55 3.39 -20.16 12.84
N SER A 56 4.55 -20.68 13.21
CA SER A 56 4.81 -21.15 14.56
C SER A 56 5.49 -20.05 15.37
N GLU A 57 5.38 -20.14 16.69
CA GLU A 57 6.19 -19.34 17.61
C GLU A 57 7.69 -19.39 17.22
N GLY A 58 8.34 -18.23 17.24
CA GLY A 58 9.73 -18.08 16.85
C GLY A 58 9.98 -18.25 15.36
N ASP A 59 8.95 -18.25 14.51
CA ASP A 59 9.12 -18.00 13.09
C ASP A 59 9.41 -16.51 12.86
N ASP A 60 10.31 -16.23 11.93
CA ASP A 60 10.69 -14.88 11.56
C ASP A 60 10.01 -14.50 10.25
N ILE A 61 9.37 -13.33 10.22
CA ILE A 61 8.80 -12.77 9.00
C ILE A 61 9.37 -11.38 8.69
N ARG A 62 9.35 -11.05 7.40
CA ARG A 62 9.73 -9.74 6.90
C ARG A 62 8.90 -9.40 5.67
N ILE A 63 8.43 -8.17 5.58
CA ILE A 63 7.63 -7.72 4.45
C ILE A 63 8.55 -7.06 3.43
N TYR A 64 8.42 -7.46 2.18
CA TYR A 64 9.08 -6.86 1.03
C TYR A 64 8.07 -5.97 0.29
N LEU A 65 8.47 -4.75 -0.06
CA LEU A 65 7.71 -3.80 -0.88
C LEU A 65 8.64 -3.13 -1.89
N GLU A 66 8.23 -3.02 -3.15
CA GLU A 66 8.96 -2.29 -4.17
C GLU A 66 7.95 -1.48 -5.02
N PRO A 67 7.76 -0.18 -4.71
CA PRO A 67 6.99 0.70 -5.58
C PRO A 67 7.74 0.86 -6.91
N VAL A 68 7.12 0.50 -8.04
CA VAL A 68 7.76 0.58 -9.36
C VAL A 68 7.28 1.83 -10.11
N LYS A 69 5.97 1.99 -10.26
CA LYS A 69 5.37 3.08 -11.04
C LYS A 69 4.07 3.57 -10.41
N ASN A 70 3.97 4.88 -10.20
CA ASN A 70 2.76 5.57 -9.75
C ASN A 70 2.06 4.94 -8.53
N ALA A 71 2.81 4.38 -7.58
CA ALA A 71 2.24 3.61 -6.46
C ALA A 71 2.55 4.29 -5.13
N PHE A 72 1.58 4.97 -4.52
CA PHE A 72 1.60 5.35 -3.11
C PHE A 72 1.13 4.15 -2.30
N ILE A 73 2.08 3.50 -1.61
CA ILE A 73 1.82 2.28 -0.84
C ILE A 73 1.67 2.65 0.64
N TYR A 74 0.65 2.09 1.27
CA TYR A 74 0.40 2.15 2.70
C TYR A 74 0.31 0.73 3.23
N LEU A 75 1.07 0.44 4.28
CA LEU A 75 1.03 -0.84 4.98
C LEU A 75 0.77 -0.57 6.45
N TYR A 76 -0.33 -1.11 6.97
CA TYR A 76 -0.64 -1.09 8.39
C TYR A 76 -0.62 -2.51 8.96
N LEU A 77 -0.24 -2.63 10.22
CA LEU A 77 -0.41 -3.84 11.03
C LEU A 77 -1.42 -3.52 12.13
N LEU A 78 -2.46 -4.35 12.24
CA LEU A 78 -3.30 -4.45 13.43
C LEU A 78 -2.90 -5.75 14.14
N ASP A 79 -2.31 -5.63 15.32
CA ASP A 79 -1.89 -6.79 16.09
C ASP A 79 -3.05 -7.43 16.89
N SER A 80 -2.75 -8.52 17.59
CA SER A 80 -3.70 -9.26 18.42
C SER A 80 -4.24 -8.45 19.61
N ASN A 81 -3.57 -7.36 20.00
CA ASN A 81 -3.99 -6.44 21.07
C ASN A 81 -4.84 -5.26 20.55
N ASN A 82 -5.20 -5.25 19.25
CA ASN A 82 -5.82 -4.13 18.56
C ASN A 82 -4.95 -2.85 18.56
N ASP A 83 -3.63 -3.01 18.59
CA ASP A 83 -2.70 -1.93 18.30
C ASP A 83 -2.50 -1.81 16.79
N LEU A 84 -2.88 -0.63 16.27
CA LEU A 84 -2.77 -0.30 14.86
C LEU A 84 -1.51 0.54 14.62
N MET A 85 -0.61 0.02 13.80
CA MET A 85 0.67 0.63 13.48
C MET A 85 0.79 0.87 11.98
N LEU A 86 1.31 2.05 11.59
CA LEU A 86 1.78 2.30 10.23
C LEU A 86 3.17 1.69 10.08
N LEU A 87 3.31 0.68 9.22
CA LEU A 87 4.59 0.05 8.91
C LEU A 87 5.25 0.64 7.65
N PHE A 88 4.46 1.13 6.70
CA PHE A 88 4.97 1.81 5.51
C PHE A 88 3.99 2.88 4.99
N PRO A 89 4.47 4.04 4.52
CA PRO A 89 5.84 4.51 4.64
C PRO A 89 6.23 4.76 6.11
N GLU A 90 7.53 4.88 6.40
CA GLU A 90 7.98 5.24 7.76
C GLU A 90 7.35 6.57 8.21
N ASN A 91 7.22 7.50 7.27
CA ASN A 91 6.39 8.69 7.40
C ASN A 91 5.97 9.20 6.01
N PHE A 92 4.89 9.98 5.94
CA PHE A 92 4.34 10.42 4.66
C PHE A 92 5.22 11.42 3.88
N THR A 93 6.26 12.01 4.49
CA THR A 93 7.22 12.85 3.75
C THR A 93 8.05 12.04 2.77
N GLN A 94 8.17 10.72 2.99
CA GLN A 94 8.83 9.78 2.09
C GLN A 94 8.25 9.84 0.66
N PHE A 95 6.95 10.08 0.51
CA PHE A 95 6.32 10.21 -0.80
C PHE A 95 6.80 11.41 -1.62
N SER A 96 7.40 12.41 -0.98
CA SER A 96 7.99 13.57 -1.66
C SER A 96 9.47 13.36 -2.03
N LYS A 97 10.06 12.21 -1.68
CA LYS A 97 11.45 11.84 -1.97
C LYS A 97 11.48 10.83 -3.13
N ASN A 98 12.69 10.46 -3.59
CA ASN A 98 12.86 9.34 -4.52
C ASN A 98 12.57 7.99 -3.82
N TYR A 99 11.28 7.64 -3.74
CA TYR A 99 10.78 6.47 -3.03
C TYR A 99 10.40 5.29 -3.96
N SER A 100 10.32 5.54 -5.28
CA SER A 100 10.03 4.54 -6.31
C SER A 100 11.30 3.86 -6.83
N ASN A 101 11.13 2.72 -7.49
CA ASN A 101 12.18 1.88 -8.08
C ASN A 101 13.27 1.44 -7.09
N LYS A 102 12.89 1.23 -5.83
CA LYS A 102 13.78 0.64 -4.83
C LYS A 102 13.02 -0.31 -3.91
N PRO A 103 13.66 -1.42 -3.48
CA PRO A 103 13.07 -2.34 -2.55
C PRO A 103 13.11 -1.79 -1.12
N TYR A 104 12.09 -2.12 -0.35
CA TYR A 104 11.98 -1.90 1.08
C TYR A 104 11.73 -3.23 1.76
N TYR A 105 12.38 -3.39 2.90
CA TYR A 105 12.27 -4.52 3.78
C TYR A 105 11.76 -4.00 5.12
N ILE A 106 10.75 -4.65 5.68
CA ILE A 106 10.05 -4.20 6.89
C ILE A 106 9.98 -5.39 7.87
N PRO A 107 10.61 -5.31 9.05
CA PRO A 107 11.42 -4.19 9.52
C PRO A 107 12.69 -4.01 8.65
N ASP A 108 13.33 -2.85 8.76
CA ASP A 108 14.51 -2.51 7.96
C ASP A 108 15.73 -3.37 8.33
N ALA A 109 16.77 -3.29 7.48
CA ALA A 109 18.05 -3.99 7.67
C ALA A 109 17.95 -5.54 7.73
N GLU A 110 18.81 -6.17 8.55
CA GLU A 110 18.86 -7.62 8.81
C GLU A 110 17.85 -8.07 9.87
N SER A 111 16.94 -7.20 10.30
CA SER A 111 15.94 -7.47 11.34
C SER A 111 14.74 -8.27 10.83
N TRP A 112 14.05 -8.97 11.72
CA TRP A 112 12.84 -9.75 11.41
C TRP A 112 11.77 -9.46 12.48
N PHE A 113 10.50 -9.54 12.10
CA PHE A 113 9.43 -9.69 13.08
C PHE A 113 9.41 -11.15 13.51
N THR A 114 9.65 -11.40 14.79
CA THR A 114 9.58 -12.75 15.36
C THR A 114 8.17 -12.95 15.91
N ILE A 115 7.51 -14.01 15.45
CA ILE A 115 6.20 -14.43 15.94
C ILE A 115 6.34 -14.82 17.41
N ASP A 116 5.55 -14.18 18.28
CA ASP A 116 5.59 -14.39 19.72
C ASP A 116 4.65 -15.53 20.18
N GLU A 117 4.69 -15.84 21.48
CA GLU A 117 3.83 -16.85 22.12
C GLU A 117 2.36 -16.43 22.20
N ASN A 118 2.02 -15.17 21.91
CA ASN A 118 0.67 -14.67 22.09
C ASN A 118 -0.20 -15.13 20.92
N SER A 119 -0.91 -16.24 21.10
CA SER A 119 -1.88 -16.74 20.11
C SER A 119 -2.83 -15.63 19.67
N GLY A 120 -2.96 -15.42 18.37
CA GLY A 120 -3.67 -14.26 17.85
C GLY A 120 -3.79 -14.21 16.34
N THR A 121 -4.40 -13.14 15.85
CA THR A 121 -4.46 -12.85 14.42
C THR A 121 -3.86 -11.48 14.19
N GLU A 122 -2.77 -11.44 13.43
CA GLU A 122 -2.20 -10.22 12.90
C GLU A 122 -2.86 -9.92 11.54
N GLU A 123 -3.36 -8.70 11.38
CA GLU A 123 -3.91 -8.24 10.12
C GLU A 123 -3.03 -7.17 9.48
N PHE A 124 -2.49 -7.49 8.30
CA PHE A 124 -1.76 -6.52 7.48
C PHE A 124 -2.68 -5.93 6.43
N TYR A 125 -2.88 -4.61 6.49
CA TYR A 125 -3.64 -3.86 5.51
C TYR A 125 -2.68 -3.23 4.50
N LEU A 126 -2.59 -3.83 3.32
CA LEU A 126 -1.79 -3.35 2.20
C LEU A 126 -2.66 -2.60 1.21
N ILE A 127 -2.45 -1.29 1.08
CA ILE A 127 -3.11 -0.42 0.10
C ILE A 127 -2.05 0.12 -0.85
N ALA A 128 -2.32 0.11 -2.15
CA ALA A 128 -1.58 0.90 -3.12
C ALA A 128 -2.55 1.73 -3.94
N SER A 129 -2.22 3.01 -4.14
CA SER A 129 -3.05 3.95 -4.91
C SER A 129 -2.21 4.81 -5.83
N LYS A 130 -2.82 5.20 -6.95
CA LYS A 130 -2.25 6.16 -7.89
C LYS A 130 -2.12 7.57 -7.31
N VAL A 131 -2.96 7.90 -6.34
CA VAL A 131 -3.00 9.21 -5.69
C VAL A 131 -2.84 9.06 -4.18
N ARG A 132 -2.29 10.08 -3.53
CA ARG A 132 -2.19 10.11 -2.06
C ARG A 132 -3.58 10.08 -1.42
N GLN A 133 -3.64 9.52 -0.22
CA GLN A 133 -4.84 9.36 0.58
C GLN A 133 -4.80 10.34 1.78
N PRO A 134 -5.07 11.65 1.58
CA PRO A 134 -4.84 12.67 2.59
C PRO A 134 -5.67 12.48 3.87
N GLU A 135 -6.87 11.92 3.77
CA GLU A 135 -7.71 11.63 4.94
C GLU A 135 -7.08 10.54 5.81
N LEU A 136 -6.69 9.41 5.19
CA LEU A 136 -5.98 8.33 5.85
C LEU A 136 -4.67 8.81 6.51
N GLU A 137 -3.91 9.64 5.80
CA GLU A 137 -2.66 10.24 6.28
C GLU A 137 -2.90 11.18 7.47
N SER A 138 -3.95 12.00 7.40
CA SER A 138 -4.36 12.92 8.47
C SER A 138 -4.77 12.17 9.74
N LEU A 139 -5.60 11.12 9.61
CA LEU A 139 -6.02 10.27 10.72
C LEU A 139 -4.81 9.58 11.37
N THR A 140 -3.90 9.06 10.57
CA THR A 140 -2.67 8.41 11.06
C THR A 140 -1.78 9.40 11.80
N GLY A 141 -1.59 10.61 11.26
CA GLY A 141 -0.81 11.66 11.93
C GLY A 141 -1.45 12.14 13.25
N LYS A 142 -2.79 12.12 13.37
CA LYS A 142 -3.49 12.38 14.64
C LYS A 142 -3.23 11.27 15.65
N LEU A 143 -3.30 10.00 15.23
CA LEU A 143 -3.01 8.85 16.09
C LEU A 143 -1.59 8.94 16.66
N GLN A 144 -0.58 9.15 15.82
CA GLN A 144 0.82 9.25 16.25
C GLN A 144 1.02 10.35 17.30
N LYS A 145 0.50 11.56 17.05
CA LYS A 145 0.58 12.69 17.99
C LYS A 145 -0.15 12.46 19.31
N GLU A 146 -1.24 11.70 19.27
CA GLU A 146 -2.01 11.37 20.47
C GLU A 146 -1.29 10.29 21.30
N SER A 147 -0.71 9.28 20.65
CA SER A 147 0.09 8.24 21.28
C SER A 147 1.34 8.78 21.99
N GLU A 148 1.90 9.90 21.53
CA GLU A 148 3.01 10.59 22.21
C GLU A 148 2.61 11.29 23.52
N LYS A 149 1.33 11.63 23.69
CA LYS A 149 0.83 12.50 24.77
C LYS A 149 0.01 11.78 25.83
N SER A 150 -0.67 10.72 25.41
CA SER A 150 -1.68 10.04 26.20
C SER A 150 -1.23 8.64 26.61
N THR A 151 -1.85 8.08 27.65
CA THR A 151 -1.64 6.68 27.99
C THR A 151 -2.08 5.79 26.84
N PRO A 152 -1.37 4.66 26.59
CA PRO A 152 -1.87 3.62 25.69
C PRO A 152 -3.33 3.29 26.02
N ASN A 153 -4.15 3.08 24.99
CA ASN A 153 -5.59 2.73 25.10
C ASN A 153 -6.53 3.81 25.66
N SER A 154 -6.18 5.10 25.57
CA SER A 154 -7.16 6.16 25.81
C SER A 154 -8.35 6.07 24.85
N ASN A 155 -9.54 6.51 25.28
CA ASN A 155 -10.73 6.55 24.41
C ASN A 155 -10.44 7.25 23.08
N LYS A 156 -9.63 8.32 23.11
CA LYS A 156 -9.25 9.07 21.93
C LYS A 156 -8.37 8.27 20.96
N ILE A 157 -7.40 7.52 21.48
CA ILE A 157 -6.57 6.61 20.67
C ILE A 157 -7.46 5.55 20.02
N ASN A 158 -8.38 4.95 20.77
CA ASN A 158 -9.27 3.90 20.25
C ASN A 158 -10.21 4.44 19.16
N GLU A 159 -10.76 5.64 19.33
CA GLU A 159 -11.55 6.32 18.28
C GLU A 159 -10.74 6.57 17.00
N LEU A 160 -9.48 6.97 17.13
CA LEU A 160 -8.59 7.23 15.99
C LEU A 160 -8.23 5.92 15.27
N LYS A 161 -7.87 4.87 16.01
CA LYS A 161 -7.63 3.52 15.44
C LYS A 161 -8.84 3.05 14.64
N LYS A 162 -10.04 3.15 15.23
CA LYS A 162 -11.30 2.80 14.55
C LYS A 162 -11.52 3.63 13.28
N SER A 163 -11.31 4.94 13.35
CA SER A 163 -11.49 5.83 12.20
C SER A 163 -10.55 5.47 11.03
N ILE A 164 -9.32 5.05 11.32
CA ILE A 164 -8.37 4.58 10.30
C ILE A 164 -8.87 3.27 9.68
N ILE A 165 -9.33 2.31 10.49
CA ILE A 165 -9.87 1.03 9.99
C ILE A 165 -11.11 1.27 9.11
N ASP A 166 -12.03 2.13 9.55
CA ASP A 166 -13.22 2.51 8.78
C ASP A 166 -12.83 3.17 7.45
N GLU A 167 -11.78 4.01 7.44
CA GLU A 167 -11.26 4.64 6.23
C GLU A 167 -10.63 3.62 5.27
N LEU A 168 -9.84 2.67 5.79
CA LEU A 168 -9.29 1.55 4.99
C LEU A 168 -10.42 0.72 4.36
N ALA A 169 -11.48 0.44 5.13
CA ALA A 169 -12.65 -0.28 4.65
C ALA A 169 -13.42 0.51 3.58
N ARG A 170 -13.58 1.82 3.76
CA ARG A 170 -14.20 2.73 2.79
C ARG A 170 -13.42 2.74 1.48
N LEU A 171 -12.11 2.95 1.52
CA LEU A 171 -11.23 2.96 0.35
C LEU A 171 -11.32 1.63 -0.43
N ARG A 172 -11.28 0.50 0.28
CA ARG A 172 -11.46 -0.82 -0.34
C ARG A 172 -12.82 -0.95 -1.03
N LYS A 173 -13.90 -0.51 -0.37
CA LYS A 173 -15.27 -0.63 -0.89
C LYS A 173 -15.48 0.21 -2.15
N GLU A 174 -15.08 1.47 -2.12
CA GLU A 174 -15.23 2.41 -3.25
C GLU A 174 -14.48 1.95 -4.49
N ASN A 175 -13.36 1.26 -4.29
CA ASN A 175 -12.54 0.76 -5.38
C ASN A 175 -12.85 -0.70 -5.73
N SER A 176 -13.76 -1.40 -5.05
CA SER A 176 -13.98 -2.84 -5.29
C SER A 176 -14.58 -3.19 -6.66
N THR A 177 -15.30 -2.27 -7.29
CA THR A 177 -16.01 -2.50 -8.56
C THR A 177 -15.19 -2.21 -9.81
N ASN A 178 -13.99 -1.64 -9.67
CA ASN A 178 -13.25 -1.02 -10.79
C ASN A 178 -11.86 -1.61 -11.05
N VAL A 179 -11.59 -2.86 -10.63
CA VAL A 179 -10.20 -3.35 -10.59
C VAL A 179 -10.05 -4.71 -11.23
N ALA A 180 -9.67 -4.71 -12.52
CA ALA A 180 -8.93 -5.83 -13.07
C ALA A 180 -7.52 -5.81 -12.45
N VAL A 181 -7.35 -6.51 -11.33
CA VAL A 181 -6.03 -6.70 -10.72
C VAL A 181 -5.32 -7.84 -11.43
N ALA A 182 -4.16 -7.58 -12.02
CA ALA A 182 -3.23 -8.64 -12.41
C ALA A 182 -2.21 -8.84 -11.27
N GLU A 183 -2.39 -9.90 -10.48
CA GLU A 183 -1.36 -10.41 -9.56
C GLU A 183 -0.56 -11.50 -10.29
N LYS A 184 0.77 -11.37 -10.35
CA LYS A 184 1.65 -12.38 -10.93
C LYS A 184 2.76 -12.74 -9.94
N PRO A 185 2.99 -14.02 -9.62
CA PRO A 185 4.15 -14.41 -8.85
C PRO A 185 5.41 -14.11 -9.68
N VAL A 186 6.37 -13.41 -9.09
CA VAL A 186 7.65 -13.07 -9.71
C VAL A 186 8.79 -13.50 -8.79
N SER A 187 9.82 -14.07 -9.40
CA SER A 187 11.08 -14.28 -8.69
C SER A 187 11.84 -12.97 -8.71
N THR A 188 11.99 -12.30 -7.57
CA THR A 188 12.89 -11.15 -7.49
C THR A 188 14.23 -11.65 -6.95
N ALA A 189 15.20 -11.80 -7.85
CA ALA A 189 16.60 -12.01 -7.51
C ALA A 189 17.24 -10.65 -7.20
N GLY A 190 17.51 -10.39 -5.93
CA GLY A 190 18.18 -9.18 -5.47
C GLY A 190 19.50 -9.53 -4.79
N THR A 191 20.60 -8.91 -5.24
CA THR A 191 21.86 -8.91 -4.50
C THR A 191 21.83 -7.75 -3.50
N THR A 192 21.21 -7.94 -2.33
CA THR A 192 21.50 -7.04 -1.20
C THR A 192 22.80 -7.54 -0.58
N ARG A 193 23.78 -6.66 -0.39
CA ARG A 193 25.19 -7.00 -0.07
C ARG A 193 25.42 -7.75 1.25
N SER A 194 24.38 -8.14 1.96
CA SER A 194 24.47 -8.84 3.25
C SER A 194 23.48 -10.00 3.41
N ILE A 195 22.57 -10.20 2.46
CA ILE A 195 21.55 -11.26 2.51
C ILE A 195 21.78 -12.09 1.25
N GLY A 196 22.27 -13.32 1.42
CA GLY A 196 22.58 -14.22 0.31
C GLY A 196 21.44 -14.31 -0.71
N GLU A 197 21.77 -14.73 -1.94
CA GLU A 197 20.88 -14.83 -3.10
C GLU A 197 19.41 -15.07 -2.73
N VAL A 198 18.63 -13.99 -2.67
CA VAL A 198 17.23 -14.05 -2.25
C VAL A 198 16.41 -14.41 -3.48
N THR A 199 15.94 -15.66 -3.56
CA THR A 199 14.84 -16.00 -4.47
C THR A 199 13.54 -15.61 -3.77
N THR A 200 13.16 -14.34 -3.84
CA THR A 200 11.86 -13.91 -3.29
C THR A 200 10.74 -14.40 -4.20
N ASN A 201 9.77 -15.14 -3.65
CA ASN A 201 8.46 -15.28 -4.29
C ASN A 201 7.66 -14.02 -3.96
N ALA A 202 7.92 -12.94 -4.69
CA ALA A 202 7.13 -11.72 -4.57
C ALA A 202 5.91 -11.81 -5.49
N THR A 203 4.89 -11.00 -5.20
CA THR A 203 3.75 -10.76 -6.07
C THR A 203 3.96 -9.43 -6.76
N GLU A 204 4.06 -9.43 -8.08
CA GLU A 204 3.95 -8.22 -8.88
C GLU A 204 2.47 -7.90 -9.10
N VAL A 205 2.10 -6.64 -8.84
CA VAL A 205 0.76 -6.13 -9.02
C VAL A 205 0.78 -5.06 -10.09
N LEU A 206 -0.07 -5.24 -11.09
CA LEU A 206 -0.38 -4.25 -12.12
C LEU A 206 -1.89 -3.98 -12.11
N THR A 207 -2.28 -2.74 -11.87
CA THR A 207 -3.68 -2.32 -11.86
C THR A 207 -3.83 -0.85 -12.24
N GLU A 208 -5.03 -0.38 -12.55
CA GLU A 208 -5.24 0.97 -13.07
C GLU A 208 -5.03 2.06 -12.01
N ASN A 209 -5.74 1.97 -10.89
CA ASN A 209 -5.82 3.08 -9.93
C ASN A 209 -5.60 2.68 -8.48
N PHE A 210 -5.98 1.46 -8.11
CA PHE A 210 -6.06 1.07 -6.71
C PHE A 210 -5.86 -0.43 -6.53
N TYR A 211 -5.26 -0.78 -5.40
CA TYR A 211 -5.11 -2.14 -4.90
C TYR A 211 -5.32 -2.13 -3.39
N ALA A 212 -6.04 -3.14 -2.89
CA ALA A 212 -6.15 -3.39 -1.46
C ALA A 212 -6.10 -4.89 -1.20
N LYS A 213 -5.30 -5.30 -0.21
CA LYS A 213 -5.25 -6.66 0.30
C LYS A 213 -5.13 -6.64 1.81
N THR A 214 -5.90 -7.50 2.46
CA THR A 214 -5.74 -7.80 3.88
C THR A 214 -5.08 -9.17 3.96
N LEU A 215 -3.88 -9.24 4.54
CA LEU A 215 -3.23 -10.50 4.87
C LEU A 215 -3.52 -10.80 6.33
N ARG A 216 -3.82 -12.07 6.61
CA ARG A 216 -4.01 -12.55 7.97
C ARG A 216 -2.94 -13.58 8.26
N LEU A 217 -2.21 -13.36 9.34
CA LEU A 217 -1.28 -14.34 9.89
C LEU A 217 -1.88 -14.83 11.20
N GLU A 218 -2.12 -16.14 11.25
CA GLU A 218 -2.55 -16.85 12.44
C GLU A 218 -1.32 -17.54 13.03
N HIS A 219 -1.14 -17.39 14.34
CA HIS A 219 -0.12 -18.05 15.14
C HIS A 219 -0.68 -18.43 16.51
#